data_AF-A0A947QHU3-F1
#
_entry.id   AF-A0A947QHU3-F1
#
_cell.length_a   1.000
_cell.length_b   1.000
_cell.length_c   1.000
_cell.angle_alpha   90.00
_cell.angle_beta   90.00
_cell.angle_gamma   90.00
#
_symmetry.space_group_name_H-M   'P 1'
#
loop_
_entity.id
_entity.type
_entity.pdbx_description
1 polymer ?
#
loop_
_entity_poly.entity_id
_entity_poly.type
_entity_poly.pdbx_seq_one_letter_code
_entity_poly.pdbx_strand_id
1 'polypeptide(L)'
;MSLFLGTDLPVMAATASLGAAFVAYAMRLLIGTALAGARARRHVIVLGACATVLSVLLGALLTELGSDRAVLWRNLVRFLPSLAAAAVIGVLVLFPPRRFALRAAAVYIAAFSLIIWAWLPSALVRVAFSAPPAAFLGQGGLNVVTATNVRASARLDFGPDERLGSVASGSEGGLKAVTGPFQGVFLPLERLEGELFLRSTVDGIEAIGTEDVSSAGTARSDTARLRFPRAGEPFSFVSFSDIHENVALYGKLAGNVDFDAMSLAVYLGDFLNHVDSPEQARRSIVGLATGSVALPRAFVRGNHEARGEGARSLASWILPADGEYYYSFTLGDAFFIALDTGEDKPDGSAAYGGLVDFGAYHRRQAIWLAERLASREYRDAKARIVLAHIPPTEEPLAEVEPLWYLLRRRDDIDLVLSGHTHEAAIRLPSDTGLPFPVVCSGGGSADTAAAVAVTVDGGSVSVAIIRPDGSREASSVFGSR
;
A
#
# COMPACT_ATOMS: atom_id res chain seq x y z
N MET A 1 13.38 15.25 -26.04
CA MET A 1 12.45 14.14 -25.77
C MET A 1 13.07 13.06 -24.87
N SER A 2 14.39 12.82 -24.94
CA SER A 2 15.16 12.06 -23.93
C SER A 2 15.11 12.66 -22.52
N LEU A 3 15.04 14.00 -22.41
CA LEU A 3 14.92 14.69 -21.12
C LEU A 3 13.55 14.57 -20.42
N PHE A 4 12.51 14.04 -21.08
CA PHE A 4 11.13 14.10 -20.55
C PHE A 4 10.70 12.82 -19.81
N LEU A 5 11.49 11.74 -19.85
CA LEU A 5 11.11 10.42 -19.30
C LEU A 5 12.24 9.69 -18.55
N GLY A 6 13.43 10.29 -18.38
CA GLY A 6 14.43 9.78 -17.43
C GLY A 6 15.03 8.40 -17.71
N THR A 7 14.93 7.86 -18.94
CA THR A 7 15.51 6.55 -19.28
C THR A 7 16.44 6.64 -20.50
N ASP A 8 17.72 6.30 -20.32
CA ASP A 8 18.74 6.16 -21.37
C ASP A 8 18.64 4.80 -22.10
N LEU A 9 17.46 4.46 -22.62
CA LEU A 9 17.26 3.17 -23.30
C LEU A 9 17.32 3.30 -24.83
N PRO A 10 18.26 2.61 -25.51
CA PRO A 10 18.42 2.67 -26.97
C PRO A 10 17.17 2.22 -27.76
N VAL A 11 16.28 1.46 -27.13
CA VAL A 11 15.00 1.00 -27.71
C VAL A 11 14.06 2.17 -28.00
N MET A 12 14.01 3.20 -27.14
CA MET A 12 13.16 4.39 -27.36
C MET A 12 13.62 5.21 -28.57
N ALA A 13 14.94 5.40 -28.70
CA ALA A 13 15.54 6.07 -29.85
C ALA A 13 15.31 5.28 -31.14
N ALA A 14 15.44 3.96 -31.09
CA ALA A 14 15.16 3.08 -32.23
C ALA A 14 13.69 3.13 -32.64
N THR A 15 12.76 3.06 -31.68
CA THR A 15 11.30 3.07 -31.92
C THR A 15 10.83 4.42 -32.47
N ALA A 16 11.35 5.53 -31.93
CA ALA A 16 11.07 6.87 -32.44
C ALA A 16 11.64 7.08 -33.85
N SER A 17 12.85 6.56 -34.14
CA SER A 17 13.49 6.66 -35.45
C SER A 17 12.76 5.82 -36.51
N LEU A 18 12.34 4.60 -36.17
CA LEU A 18 11.52 3.74 -37.02
C LEU A 18 10.13 4.33 -37.25
N GLY A 19 9.50 4.91 -36.22
CA GLY A 19 8.23 5.63 -36.35
C GLY A 19 8.33 6.85 -37.27
N ALA A 20 9.38 7.66 -37.14
CA ALA A 20 9.63 8.80 -38.01
C ALA A 20 9.91 8.36 -39.47
N ALA A 21 10.69 7.30 -39.67
CA ALA A 21 10.94 6.73 -41.00
C ALA A 21 9.65 6.18 -41.64
N PHE A 22 8.77 5.56 -40.85
CA PHE A 22 7.47 5.08 -41.29
C PHE A 22 6.55 6.25 -41.74
N VAL A 23 6.47 7.31 -40.93
CA VAL A 23 5.69 8.52 -41.26
C VAL A 23 6.24 9.22 -42.50
N ALA A 24 7.57 9.36 -42.62
CA ALA A 24 8.21 9.95 -43.79
C ALA A 24 7.96 9.14 -45.07
N TYR A 25 7.99 7.80 -44.98
CA TYR A 25 7.68 6.92 -46.10
C TYR A 25 6.20 6.95 -46.48
N ALA A 26 5.29 6.97 -45.51
CA ALA A 26 3.86 7.13 -45.72
C ALA A 26 3.52 8.49 -46.37
N MET A 27 4.14 9.58 -45.92
CA MET A 27 3.99 10.91 -46.52
C MET A 27 4.52 10.96 -47.96
N ARG A 28 5.64 10.28 -48.25
CA ARG A 28 6.18 10.16 -49.61
C ARG A 28 5.23 9.41 -50.56
N LEU A 29 4.49 8.42 -50.05
CA LEU A 29 3.43 7.71 -50.78
C LEU A 29 2.20 8.59 -51.05
N LEU A 30 1.92 9.55 -50.19
CA LEU A 30 0.78 10.47 -50.31
C LEU A 30 1.06 11.65 -51.25
N ILE A 31 2.30 12.12 -51.29
CA ILE A 31 2.73 13.21 -52.19
C ILE A 31 3.03 12.68 -53.60
N GLY A 32 3.44 11.41 -53.73
CA GLY A 32 3.66 10.73 -55.01
C GLY A 32 2.36 10.24 -55.65
N THR A 33 1.79 11.03 -56.55
CA THR A 33 0.56 10.72 -57.30
C THR A 33 0.60 9.36 -58.02
N ALA A 34 -0.51 8.61 -57.91
CA ALA A 34 -0.95 7.45 -58.72
C ALA A 34 -0.14 6.14 -58.61
N LEU A 35 -0.37 5.38 -57.52
CA LEU A 35 0.03 3.97 -57.45
C LEU A 35 -1.08 3.06 -57.99
N ALA A 36 -0.99 2.69 -59.28
CA ALA A 36 -1.82 1.64 -59.86
C ALA A 36 -1.09 0.28 -59.88
N GLY A 37 -1.82 -0.80 -59.58
CA GLY A 37 -1.37 -2.18 -59.78
C GLY A 37 -0.32 -2.70 -58.79
N ALA A 38 0.56 -3.61 -59.26
CA ALA A 38 1.45 -4.44 -58.43
C ALA A 38 2.41 -3.66 -57.48
N ARG A 39 2.68 -2.38 -57.73
CA ARG A 39 3.46 -1.52 -56.84
C ARG A 39 2.72 -1.19 -55.55
N ALA A 40 1.41 -0.96 -55.60
CA ALA A 40 0.60 -0.69 -54.40
C ALA A 40 0.63 -1.87 -53.42
N ARG A 41 0.59 -3.11 -53.93
CA ARG A 41 0.70 -4.33 -53.12
C ARG A 41 2.05 -4.43 -52.39
N ARG A 42 3.16 -4.06 -53.03
CA ARG A 42 4.49 -4.04 -52.39
C ARG A 42 4.58 -3.00 -51.28
N HIS A 43 3.97 -1.82 -51.47
CA HIS A 43 3.94 -0.78 -50.44
C HIS A 43 3.08 -1.18 -49.24
N VAL A 44 1.94 -1.83 -49.45
CA VAL A 44 1.11 -2.39 -48.36
C VAL A 44 1.86 -3.46 -47.57
N ILE A 45 2.64 -4.32 -48.25
CA ILE A 45 3.49 -5.32 -47.59
C ILE A 45 4.60 -4.66 -46.74
N VAL A 46 5.26 -3.63 -47.26
CA VAL A 46 6.30 -2.88 -46.52
C VAL A 46 5.71 -2.15 -45.31
N LEU A 47 4.58 -1.47 -45.48
CA LEU A 47 3.88 -0.79 -44.38
C LEU A 47 3.38 -1.78 -43.32
N GLY A 48 2.84 -2.92 -43.75
CA GLY A 48 2.44 -4.01 -42.86
C GLY A 48 3.62 -4.57 -42.08
N ALA A 49 4.75 -4.82 -42.73
CA ALA A 49 5.97 -5.32 -42.07
C ALA A 49 6.52 -4.30 -41.05
N CYS A 50 6.57 -3.01 -41.39
CA CYS A 50 6.98 -1.97 -40.45
C CYS A 50 6.02 -1.83 -39.26
N ALA A 51 4.70 -1.90 -39.49
CA ALA A 51 3.71 -1.84 -38.42
C ALA A 51 3.81 -3.06 -37.48
N THR A 52 4.07 -4.25 -38.02
CA THR A 52 4.31 -5.46 -37.21
C THR A 52 5.56 -5.31 -36.36
N VAL A 53 6.68 -4.82 -36.93
CA VAL A 53 7.93 -4.59 -36.18
C VAL A 53 7.72 -3.55 -35.08
N LEU A 54 7.05 -2.43 -35.37
CA LEU A 54 6.69 -1.41 -34.37
C LEU A 54 5.78 -1.97 -33.27
N SER A 55 4.84 -2.85 -33.61
CA SER A 55 3.94 -3.48 -32.64
C SER A 55 4.67 -4.46 -31.73
N VAL A 56 5.65 -5.21 -32.27
CA VAL A 56 6.51 -6.10 -31.48
C VAL A 56 7.44 -5.30 -30.56
N LEU A 57 8.03 -4.20 -31.06
CA LEU A 57 8.88 -3.31 -30.24
C LEU A 57 8.07 -2.60 -29.16
N LEU A 58 6.85 -2.16 -29.46
CA LEU A 58 5.93 -1.60 -28.46
C LEU A 58 5.54 -2.66 -27.42
N GLY A 59 5.29 -3.90 -27.85
CA GLY A 59 5.04 -5.03 -26.96
C GLY A 59 6.24 -5.32 -26.03
N ALA A 60 7.46 -5.30 -26.58
CA ALA A 60 8.70 -5.46 -25.82
C ALA A 60 8.92 -4.33 -24.81
N LEU A 61 8.67 -3.08 -25.21
CA LEU A 61 8.72 -1.91 -24.34
C LEU A 61 7.68 -2.02 -23.20
N LEU A 62 6.46 -2.48 -23.50
CA LEU A 62 5.40 -2.70 -22.51
C LEU A 62 5.66 -3.89 -21.57
N THR A 63 6.55 -4.82 -21.93
CA THR A 63 7.03 -5.89 -21.04
C THR A 63 8.21 -5.45 -20.17
N GLU A 64 9.07 -4.54 -20.64
CA GLU A 64 10.20 -4.01 -19.86
C GLU A 64 9.81 -2.90 -18.86
N LEU A 65 8.68 -2.22 -19.07
CA LEU A 65 8.23 -1.09 -18.22
C LEU A 65 7.58 -1.47 -16.86
N GLY A 66 7.60 -2.74 -16.45
CA GLY A 66 7.28 -3.15 -15.07
C GLY A 66 6.03 -2.52 -14.42
N SER A 67 6.20 -1.97 -13.22
CA SER A 67 5.17 -1.39 -12.34
C SER A 67 4.44 -0.17 -12.90
N ASP A 68 4.93 0.42 -13.99
CA ASP A 68 4.30 1.55 -14.70
C ASP A 68 3.26 1.13 -15.75
N ARG A 69 2.95 -0.16 -15.87
CA ARG A 69 1.87 -0.67 -16.75
C ARG A 69 0.53 0.03 -16.55
N ALA A 70 0.19 0.46 -15.33
CA ALA A 70 -1.04 1.22 -15.05
C ALA A 70 -0.97 2.67 -15.54
N VAL A 71 0.22 3.27 -15.57
CA VAL A 71 0.46 4.61 -16.13
C VAL A 71 0.46 4.54 -17.65
N LEU A 72 1.10 3.53 -18.25
CA LEU A 72 1.06 3.25 -19.68
C LEU A 72 -0.33 2.87 -20.17
N TRP A 73 -1.09 2.06 -19.46
CA TRP A 73 -2.47 1.74 -19.83
C TRP A 73 -3.36 2.97 -19.72
N ARG A 74 -3.22 3.78 -18.66
CA ARG A 74 -3.88 5.10 -18.58
C ARG A 74 -3.51 5.98 -19.76
N ASN A 75 -2.23 6.07 -20.11
CA ASN A 75 -1.75 6.88 -21.22
C ASN A 75 -2.21 6.31 -22.57
N LEU A 76 -2.17 5.00 -22.79
CA LEU A 76 -2.60 4.32 -24.01
C LEU A 76 -4.10 4.47 -24.22
N VAL A 77 -4.92 4.27 -23.19
CA VAL A 77 -6.36 4.56 -23.20
C VAL A 77 -6.59 6.07 -23.46
N ARG A 78 -5.76 6.94 -22.89
CA ARG A 78 -5.77 8.39 -23.14
C ARG A 78 -5.38 8.73 -24.59
N PHE A 79 -4.56 7.93 -25.27
CA PHE A 79 -4.13 8.15 -26.67
C PHE A 79 -4.93 7.36 -27.72
N LEU A 80 -5.72 6.35 -27.33
CA LEU A 80 -6.53 5.51 -28.23
C LEU A 80 -7.44 6.33 -29.17
N PRO A 81 -8.13 7.38 -28.69
CA PRO A 81 -8.94 8.25 -29.56
C PRO A 81 -8.11 9.06 -30.56
N SER A 82 -6.89 9.49 -30.19
CA SER A 82 -5.97 10.20 -31.09
C SER A 82 -5.39 9.27 -32.16
N LEU A 83 -5.10 8.02 -31.79
CA LEU A 83 -4.72 6.96 -32.73
C LEU A 83 -5.89 6.63 -33.67
N ALA A 84 -7.12 6.57 -33.18
CA ALA A 84 -8.32 6.38 -33.99
C ALA A 84 -8.58 7.58 -34.94
N ALA A 85 -8.41 8.81 -34.45
CA ALA A 85 -8.53 10.02 -35.28
C ALA A 85 -7.42 10.08 -36.34
N ALA A 86 -6.17 9.76 -35.99
CA ALA A 86 -5.07 9.65 -36.94
C ALA A 86 -5.30 8.53 -37.97
N ALA A 87 -5.89 7.40 -37.56
CA ALA A 87 -6.27 6.32 -38.45
C ALA A 87 -7.40 6.76 -39.41
N VAL A 88 -8.42 7.48 -38.92
CA VAL A 88 -9.50 8.04 -39.74
C VAL A 88 -8.94 9.07 -40.75
N ILE A 89 -8.08 9.97 -40.30
CA ILE A 89 -7.36 10.92 -41.18
C ILE A 89 -6.54 10.15 -42.22
N GLY A 90 -5.79 9.13 -41.80
CA GLY A 90 -5.00 8.28 -42.68
C GLY A 90 -5.85 7.57 -43.75
N VAL A 91 -7.01 7.01 -43.37
CA VAL A 91 -7.97 6.38 -44.29
C VAL A 91 -8.55 7.41 -45.27
N LEU A 92 -8.87 8.63 -44.83
CA LEU A 92 -9.40 9.68 -45.70
C LEU A 92 -8.37 10.23 -46.68
N VAL A 93 -7.10 10.22 -46.28
CA VAL A 93 -5.98 10.67 -47.11
C VAL A 93 -5.59 9.59 -48.13
N LEU A 94 -5.68 8.32 -47.77
CA LEU A 94 -5.46 7.17 -48.67
C LEU A 94 -6.66 6.88 -49.59
N PHE A 95 -7.89 7.16 -49.15
CA PHE A 95 -9.15 6.93 -49.88
C PHE A 95 -10.03 8.19 -49.86
N PRO A 96 -9.65 9.26 -50.57
CA PRO A 96 -10.34 10.53 -50.51
C PRO A 96 -11.77 10.41 -51.08
N PRO A 97 -12.83 10.69 -50.29
CA PRO A 97 -14.20 10.53 -50.77
C PRO A 97 -14.48 11.45 -51.97
N ARG A 98 -15.28 10.99 -52.95
CA ARG A 98 -15.50 11.69 -54.23
C ARG A 98 -16.29 13.01 -54.10
N ARG A 99 -16.99 13.25 -52.98
CA ARG A 99 -17.85 14.43 -52.76
C ARG A 99 -17.26 15.33 -51.66
N PHE A 100 -17.15 16.63 -51.95
CA PHE A 100 -16.57 17.66 -51.06
C PHE A 100 -17.19 17.67 -49.65
N ALA A 101 -18.52 17.52 -49.54
CA ALA A 101 -19.23 17.52 -48.25
C ALA A 101 -18.76 16.43 -47.27
N LEU A 102 -18.39 15.24 -47.78
CA LEU A 102 -17.88 14.14 -46.94
C LEU A 102 -16.43 14.40 -46.47
N ARG A 103 -15.63 15.11 -47.26
CA ARG A 103 -14.26 15.54 -46.86
C ARG A 103 -14.33 16.59 -45.75
N ALA A 104 -15.20 17.58 -45.92
CA ALA A 104 -15.42 18.62 -44.93
C ALA A 104 -15.93 18.02 -43.61
N ALA A 105 -16.96 17.18 -43.66
CA ALA A 105 -17.52 16.53 -42.46
C ALA A 105 -16.46 15.72 -41.69
N ALA A 106 -15.59 14.99 -42.39
CA ALA A 106 -14.58 14.17 -41.75
C ALA A 106 -13.43 14.99 -41.13
N VAL A 107 -13.02 16.10 -41.76
CA VAL A 107 -12.09 17.07 -41.16
C VAL A 107 -12.71 17.75 -39.94
N TYR A 108 -13.99 18.11 -40.01
CA TYR A 108 -14.71 18.67 -38.85
C TYR A 108 -14.83 17.66 -37.71
N ILE A 109 -15.11 16.38 -37.97
CA ILE A 109 -15.16 15.34 -36.94
C ILE A 109 -13.77 15.10 -36.33
N ALA A 110 -12.71 15.09 -37.14
CA ALA A 110 -11.34 14.93 -36.64
C ALA A 110 -10.89 16.13 -35.80
N ALA A 111 -11.16 17.35 -36.26
CA ALA A 111 -10.87 18.58 -35.53
C ALA A 111 -11.71 18.69 -34.25
N PHE A 112 -12.99 18.34 -34.30
CA PHE A 112 -13.89 18.32 -33.15
C PHE A 112 -13.49 17.24 -32.14
N SER A 113 -13.08 16.05 -32.60
CA SER A 113 -12.52 15.00 -31.74
C SER A 113 -11.21 15.45 -31.08
N LEU A 114 -10.35 16.16 -31.80
CA LEU A 114 -9.10 16.74 -31.26
C LEU A 114 -9.37 17.86 -30.24
N ILE A 115 -10.37 18.71 -30.47
CA ILE A 115 -10.79 19.78 -29.56
C ILE A 115 -11.42 19.19 -28.30
N ILE A 116 -12.37 18.25 -28.45
CA ILE A 116 -12.93 17.47 -27.34
C ILE A 116 -11.79 16.80 -26.57
N TRP A 117 -10.85 16.14 -27.23
CA TRP A 117 -9.74 15.44 -26.59
C TRP A 117 -8.70 16.35 -25.92
N ALA A 118 -8.44 17.55 -26.45
CA ALA A 118 -7.59 18.53 -25.79
C ALA A 118 -8.24 19.11 -24.53
N TRP A 119 -9.58 19.05 -24.43
CA TRP A 119 -10.37 19.60 -23.32
C TRP A 119 -10.94 18.55 -22.35
N LEU A 120 -11.03 17.27 -22.73
CA LEU A 120 -11.67 16.21 -21.92
C LEU A 120 -10.83 15.67 -20.75
N PRO A 121 -9.49 15.43 -20.87
CA PRO A 121 -8.75 14.69 -19.85
C PRO A 121 -8.61 15.42 -18.51
N SER A 122 -8.42 16.74 -18.53
CA SER A 122 -8.29 17.55 -17.31
C SER A 122 -9.65 17.85 -16.66
N ALA A 123 -10.72 17.95 -17.46
CA ALA A 123 -12.06 18.21 -16.95
C ALA A 123 -12.76 16.99 -16.31
N LEU A 124 -12.32 15.76 -16.63
CA LEU A 124 -12.97 14.52 -16.18
C LEU A 124 -12.23 13.76 -15.07
N VAL A 125 -10.91 13.91 -14.93
CA VAL A 125 -10.17 13.23 -13.86
C VAL A 125 -10.30 14.02 -12.57
N ARG A 126 -11.30 13.65 -11.77
CA ARG A 126 -11.46 14.16 -10.40
C ARG A 126 -10.76 13.26 -9.39
N VAL A 127 -10.25 13.87 -8.33
CA VAL A 127 -9.74 13.12 -7.18
C VAL A 127 -10.86 12.28 -6.58
N ALA A 128 -10.53 11.03 -6.29
CA ALA A 128 -11.38 10.10 -5.60
C ALA A 128 -10.52 9.22 -4.70
N PHE A 129 -11.10 8.80 -3.58
CA PHE A 129 -10.51 7.78 -2.75
C PHE A 129 -10.48 6.46 -3.51
N SER A 130 -9.31 5.85 -3.60
CA SER A 130 -9.14 4.51 -4.16
C SER A 130 -9.26 3.43 -3.08
N ALA A 131 -9.24 3.80 -1.79
CA ALA A 131 -9.62 2.97 -0.65
C ALA A 131 -10.16 3.85 0.48
N PRO A 132 -10.99 3.32 1.41
CA PRO A 132 -11.36 4.03 2.62
C PRO A 132 -10.10 4.48 3.40
N PRO A 133 -10.12 5.64 4.08
CA PRO A 133 -9.03 6.05 4.96
C PRO A 133 -8.77 5.00 6.03
N ALA A 134 -7.50 4.72 6.30
CA ALA A 134 -7.08 3.78 7.34
C ALA A 134 -6.25 4.50 8.40
N ALA A 135 -6.51 4.18 9.67
CA ALA A 135 -5.86 4.76 10.82
C ALA A 135 -4.79 3.77 11.34
N PHE A 136 -3.51 4.11 11.20
CA PHE A 136 -2.40 3.28 11.68
C PHE A 136 -1.81 3.86 12.96
N LEU A 137 -1.62 3.00 13.96
CA LEU A 137 -0.87 3.36 15.17
C LEU A 137 0.61 3.49 14.85
N GLY A 138 1.25 4.45 15.50
CA GLY A 138 2.69 4.64 15.47
C GLY A 138 3.17 5.20 16.80
N GLN A 139 4.46 5.48 16.89
CA GLN A 139 5.03 6.07 18.09
C GLN A 139 4.36 7.42 18.41
N GLY A 140 3.67 7.51 19.55
CA GLY A 140 3.09 8.75 20.05
C GLY A 140 1.83 9.25 19.33
N GLY A 141 1.18 8.44 18.49
CA GLY A 141 -0.04 8.89 17.82
C GLY A 141 -0.58 7.97 16.74
N LEU A 142 -1.39 8.57 15.87
CA LEU A 142 -2.11 7.91 14.79
C LEU A 142 -1.78 8.54 13.43
N ASN A 143 -1.35 7.74 12.47
CA ASN A 143 -1.21 8.16 11.08
C ASN A 143 -2.47 7.78 10.29
N VAL A 144 -3.24 8.76 9.85
CA VAL A 144 -4.40 8.51 8.97
C VAL A 144 -3.92 8.55 7.53
N VAL A 145 -3.99 7.39 6.88
CA VAL A 145 -3.53 7.18 5.51
C VAL A 145 -4.74 7.14 4.58
N THR A 146 -4.70 7.97 3.55
CA THR A 146 -5.67 7.96 2.45
C THR A 146 -4.99 7.50 1.17
N ALA A 147 -5.68 6.68 0.38
CA ALA A 147 -5.25 6.32 -0.96
C ALA A 147 -6.13 7.01 -2.00
N THR A 148 -5.53 7.59 -3.02
CA THR A 148 -6.22 8.37 -4.06
C THR A 148 -5.80 7.94 -5.47
N ASN A 149 -6.66 8.21 -6.45
CA ASN A 149 -6.43 7.88 -7.87
C ASN A 149 -5.44 8.83 -8.58
N VAL A 150 -5.16 9.99 -7.97
CA VAL A 150 -4.23 11.03 -8.41
C VAL A 150 -3.41 11.49 -7.21
N ARG A 151 -2.27 12.17 -7.44
CA ARG A 151 -1.57 12.82 -6.33
C ARG A 151 -2.46 13.88 -5.68
N ALA A 152 -2.36 14.01 -4.37
CA ALA A 152 -3.20 14.91 -3.61
C ALA A 152 -2.46 15.43 -2.38
N SER A 153 -2.96 16.54 -1.82
CA SER A 153 -2.70 16.89 -0.43
C SER A 153 -3.86 16.42 0.45
N ALA A 154 -3.57 16.06 1.70
CA ALA A 154 -4.58 15.59 2.63
C ALA A 154 -4.69 16.51 3.86
N ARG A 155 -5.92 16.63 4.33
CA ARG A 155 -6.31 17.31 5.56
C ARG A 155 -7.26 16.41 6.33
N LEU A 156 -7.13 16.42 7.65
CA LEU A 156 -7.95 15.62 8.55
C LEU A 156 -8.71 16.56 9.48
N ASP A 157 -10.04 16.55 9.39
CA ASP A 157 -10.89 17.16 10.40
C ASP A 157 -11.13 16.11 11.51
N PHE A 158 -10.97 16.46 12.78
CA PHE A 158 -11.10 15.51 13.90
C PHE A 158 -11.64 16.15 15.17
N GLY A 159 -12.16 15.33 16.09
CA GLY A 159 -12.62 15.79 17.40
C GLY A 159 -13.23 14.67 18.26
N PRO A 160 -13.67 14.99 19.48
CA PRO A 160 -14.33 14.05 20.38
C PRO A 160 -15.78 13.73 19.98
N ASP A 161 -16.32 14.45 18.99
CA ASP A 161 -17.68 14.30 18.48
C ASP A 161 -17.75 14.59 16.97
N GLU A 162 -18.92 14.35 16.36
CA GLU A 162 -19.16 14.54 14.92
C GLU A 162 -19.03 15.98 14.41
N ARG A 163 -18.85 16.98 15.28
CA ARG A 163 -18.65 18.37 14.86
C ARG A 163 -17.24 18.62 14.33
N LEU A 164 -16.28 17.73 14.65
CA LEU A 164 -14.90 17.74 14.11
C LEU A 164 -14.20 19.10 14.30
N GLY A 165 -14.08 19.54 15.56
CA GLY A 165 -13.62 20.90 15.92
C GLY A 165 -12.14 21.21 15.67
N SER A 166 -11.32 20.22 15.31
CA SER A 166 -9.88 20.37 15.08
C SER A 166 -9.50 19.96 13.66
N VAL A 167 -8.36 20.48 13.17
CA VAL A 167 -7.86 20.22 11.81
C VAL A 167 -6.36 19.95 11.86
N ALA A 168 -5.91 18.91 11.15
CA ALA A 168 -4.51 18.60 10.92
C ALA A 168 -4.23 18.43 9.41
N SER A 169 -2.98 18.61 9.02
CA SER A 169 -2.50 18.34 7.66
C SER A 169 -1.04 17.89 7.70
N GLY A 170 -0.66 17.00 6.79
CA GLY A 170 0.75 16.63 6.61
C GLY A 170 1.51 17.78 5.95
N SER A 171 2.57 18.25 6.60
CA SER A 171 3.49 19.23 6.03
C SER A 171 4.91 19.03 6.53
N GLU A 172 5.88 19.22 5.66
CA GLU A 172 7.30 19.11 5.96
C GLU A 172 8.02 20.37 5.45
N GLY A 173 8.88 20.98 6.28
CA GLY A 173 9.59 22.21 5.90
C GLY A 173 8.69 23.40 5.54
N GLY A 174 7.44 23.43 6.03
CA GLY A 174 6.44 24.45 5.70
C GLY A 174 5.65 24.19 4.41
N LEU A 175 5.92 23.08 3.71
CA LEU A 175 5.21 22.67 2.50
C LEU A 175 4.19 21.58 2.83
N LYS A 176 2.96 21.73 2.38
CA LYS A 176 1.96 20.64 2.45
C LYS A 176 2.46 19.45 1.64
N ALA A 177 2.33 18.25 2.20
CA ALA A 177 2.65 17.04 1.49
C ALA A 177 1.72 16.90 0.27
N VAL A 178 2.31 16.80 -0.92
CA VAL A 178 1.60 16.46 -2.17
C VAL A 178 2.21 15.16 -2.69
N THR A 179 1.64 14.05 -2.26
CA THR A 179 2.13 12.71 -2.54
C THR A 179 1.11 11.94 -3.36
N GLY A 180 1.53 10.86 -4.00
CA GLY A 180 0.63 9.96 -4.70
C GLY A 180 1.23 8.55 -4.77
N PRO A 181 0.43 7.49 -4.61
CA PRO A 181 -1.03 7.51 -4.43
C PRO A 181 -1.49 7.60 -2.95
N PHE A 182 -0.58 7.60 -1.99
CA PHE A 182 -0.92 7.69 -0.56
C PHE A 182 -0.64 9.07 0.01
N GLN A 183 -1.48 9.50 0.96
CA GLN A 183 -1.26 10.70 1.77
C GLN A 183 -1.45 10.33 3.25
N GLY A 184 -0.45 10.65 4.07
CA GLY A 184 -0.50 10.46 5.52
C GLY A 184 -0.73 11.79 6.24
N VAL A 185 -1.63 11.79 7.23
CA VAL A 185 -1.76 12.88 8.20
C VAL A 185 -1.56 12.30 9.59
N PHE A 186 -0.44 12.66 10.22
CA PHE A 186 -0.13 12.24 11.58
C PHE A 186 -0.87 13.11 12.60
N LEU A 187 -1.55 12.46 13.52
CA LEU A 187 -2.16 13.05 14.71
C LEU A 187 -1.36 12.64 15.94
N PRO A 188 -0.60 13.55 16.56
CA PRO A 188 0.00 13.27 17.86
C PRO A 188 -1.10 13.14 18.89
N LEU A 189 -1.11 12.01 19.62
CA LEU A 189 -2.09 11.72 20.66
C LEU A 189 -1.35 11.29 21.92
N GLU A 190 -1.46 12.10 22.97
CA GLU A 190 -0.83 11.79 24.26
C GLU A 190 -1.41 10.50 24.88
N ARG A 191 -2.72 10.28 24.71
CA ARG A 191 -3.43 9.07 25.15
C ARG A 191 -4.46 8.64 24.12
N LEU A 192 -4.55 7.33 23.91
CA LEU A 192 -5.55 6.68 23.08
C LEU A 192 -6.70 6.22 23.97
N GLU A 193 -7.63 7.12 24.31
CA GLU A 193 -8.76 6.83 25.19
C GLU A 193 -10.03 7.56 24.73
N GLY A 194 -11.18 6.89 24.86
CA GLY A 194 -12.47 7.45 24.51
C GLY A 194 -12.79 7.37 23.01
N GLU A 195 -13.60 8.32 22.52
CA GLU A 195 -14.03 8.36 21.12
C GLU A 195 -13.26 9.43 20.35
N LEU A 196 -12.87 9.09 19.12
CA LEU A 196 -12.25 10.00 18.17
C LEU A 196 -12.99 9.92 16.84
N PHE A 197 -13.57 11.03 16.43
CA PHE A 197 -14.23 11.17 15.14
C PHE A 197 -13.26 11.81 14.16
N LEU A 198 -13.20 11.26 12.94
CA LEU A 198 -12.23 11.61 11.91
C LEU A 198 -12.94 11.76 10.55
N ARG A 199 -12.55 12.77 9.78
CA ARG A 199 -12.95 12.90 8.37
C ARG A 199 -11.79 13.40 7.52
N SER A 200 -11.45 12.63 6.50
CA SER A 200 -10.39 12.99 5.57
C SER A 200 -10.95 13.85 4.43
N THR A 201 -10.27 14.96 4.14
CA THR A 201 -10.46 15.77 2.95
C THR A 201 -9.18 15.71 2.12
N VAL A 202 -9.29 15.39 0.84
CA VAL A 202 -8.16 15.35 -0.09
C VAL A 202 -8.38 16.34 -1.22
N ASP A 203 -7.36 17.14 -1.50
CA ASP A 203 -7.32 18.09 -2.61
C ASP A 203 -6.39 17.54 -3.68
N GLY A 204 -6.96 17.09 -4.80
CA GLY A 204 -6.23 16.51 -5.91
C GLY A 204 -5.45 17.57 -6.68
N ILE A 205 -4.21 17.23 -7.05
CA ILE A 205 -3.29 18.16 -7.71
C ILE A 205 -2.92 17.61 -9.09
N GLU A 206 -3.35 18.30 -10.16
CA GLU A 206 -3.02 17.93 -11.53
C GLU A 206 -1.59 18.36 -11.87
N ALA A 207 -1.28 19.66 -11.75
CA ALA A 207 0.05 20.24 -11.98
C ALA A 207 0.41 21.26 -10.89
N ILE A 208 1.70 21.35 -10.57
CA ILE A 208 2.28 22.41 -9.73
C ILE A 208 3.25 23.17 -10.64
N GLY A 209 2.90 24.40 -10.99
CA GLY A 209 3.78 25.34 -11.68
C GLY A 209 4.58 26.17 -10.68
N THR A 210 5.30 27.18 -11.18
CA THR A 210 6.13 28.07 -10.36
C THR A 210 5.29 29.04 -9.53
N GLU A 211 4.15 29.47 -10.05
CA GLU A 211 3.27 30.48 -9.42
C GLU A 211 1.79 30.05 -9.41
N ASP A 212 1.48 28.85 -9.91
CA ASP A 212 0.13 28.34 -10.06
C ASP A 212 0.03 26.85 -9.74
N VAL A 213 -1.15 26.42 -9.31
CA VAL A 213 -1.47 25.02 -9.05
C VAL A 213 -2.79 24.70 -9.72
N SER A 214 -2.81 23.66 -10.56
CA SER A 214 -4.04 23.15 -11.16
C SER A 214 -4.60 22.02 -10.29
N SER A 215 -5.91 22.11 -10.02
CA SER A 215 -6.62 21.20 -9.12
C SER A 215 -7.38 20.14 -9.90
N ALA A 216 -7.30 18.89 -9.44
CA ALA A 216 -8.16 17.79 -9.82
C ALA A 216 -9.44 17.70 -8.94
N GLY A 217 -9.80 18.78 -8.25
CA GLY A 217 -10.94 18.86 -7.35
C GLY A 217 -10.65 18.39 -5.92
N THR A 218 -11.71 18.28 -5.12
CA THR A 218 -11.65 17.88 -3.71
C THR A 218 -12.60 16.71 -3.46
N ALA A 219 -12.16 15.73 -2.67
CA ALA A 219 -13.00 14.65 -2.17
C ALA A 219 -13.00 14.62 -0.64
N ARG A 220 -14.11 14.17 -0.05
CA ARG A 220 -14.26 14.00 1.40
C ARG A 220 -14.70 12.58 1.68
N SER A 221 -14.12 11.96 2.70
CA SER A 221 -14.59 10.67 3.21
C SER A 221 -15.85 10.86 4.04
N ASP A 222 -16.53 9.76 4.34
CA ASP A 222 -17.46 9.71 5.46
C ASP A 222 -16.71 9.94 6.78
N THR A 223 -17.46 10.32 7.82
CA THR A 223 -16.90 10.43 9.17
C THR A 223 -16.73 9.04 9.77
N ALA A 224 -15.50 8.71 10.14
CA ALA A 224 -15.17 7.50 10.88
C ALA A 224 -15.16 7.77 12.38
N ARG A 225 -15.63 6.80 13.17
CA ARG A 225 -15.56 6.82 14.64
C ARG A 225 -14.59 5.73 15.09
N LEU A 226 -13.52 6.13 15.77
CA LEU A 226 -12.61 5.21 16.46
C LEU A 226 -12.95 5.21 17.95
N ARG A 227 -12.93 4.02 18.56
CA ARG A 227 -13.16 3.84 20.00
C ARG A 227 -11.94 3.22 20.64
N PHE A 228 -11.44 3.87 21.68
CA PHE A 228 -10.34 3.40 22.49
C PHE A 228 -10.82 3.14 23.92
N PRO A 229 -10.51 1.97 24.51
CA PRO A 229 -10.90 1.64 25.88
C PRO A 229 -10.20 2.56 26.86
N ARG A 230 -10.89 2.91 27.95
CA ARG A 230 -10.26 3.61 29.08
C ARG A 230 -9.53 2.63 29.98
N ALA A 231 -8.56 3.13 30.74
CA ALA A 231 -7.96 2.34 31.82
C ALA A 231 -9.03 1.75 32.75
N GLY A 232 -8.90 0.47 33.08
CA GLY A 232 -9.88 -0.33 33.83
C GLY A 232 -11.05 -0.91 33.02
N GLU A 233 -11.22 -0.55 31.74
CA GLU A 233 -12.23 -1.17 30.87
C GLU A 233 -11.63 -2.39 30.16
N PRO A 234 -12.31 -3.57 30.17
CA PRO A 234 -11.89 -4.69 29.36
C PRO A 234 -12.03 -4.37 27.88
N PHE A 235 -11.13 -4.89 27.06
CA PHE A 235 -11.18 -4.70 25.62
C PHE A 235 -10.65 -5.90 24.86
N SER A 236 -11.07 -6.03 23.60
CA SER A 236 -10.59 -7.06 22.70
C SER A 236 -9.94 -6.47 21.46
N PHE A 237 -9.01 -7.20 20.87
CA PHE A 237 -8.42 -6.89 19.58
C PHE A 237 -8.24 -8.17 18.77
N VAL A 238 -8.06 -8.01 17.46
CA VAL A 238 -7.85 -9.14 16.54
C VAL A 238 -6.56 -8.95 15.77
N SER A 239 -5.78 -10.02 15.59
CA SER A 239 -4.63 -10.04 14.69
C SER A 239 -4.87 -10.89 13.45
N PHE A 240 -4.24 -10.46 12.37
CA PHE A 240 -4.11 -11.21 11.12
C PHE A 240 -2.64 -11.15 10.70
N SER A 241 -2.13 -12.24 10.14
CA SER A 241 -0.77 -12.32 9.59
C SER A 241 -0.77 -13.24 8.37
N ASP A 242 0.30 -13.19 7.56
CA ASP A 242 0.58 -14.17 6.51
C ASP A 242 -0.58 -14.30 5.49
N ILE A 243 -1.21 -13.16 5.18
CA ILE A 243 -2.30 -13.08 4.21
C ILE A 243 -1.78 -13.20 2.78
N HIS A 244 -0.52 -12.83 2.52
CA HIS A 244 0.16 -13.03 1.23
C HIS A 244 -0.67 -12.57 0.02
N GLU A 245 -1.22 -11.36 0.12
CA GLU A 245 -2.10 -10.71 -0.87
C GLU A 245 -3.44 -11.42 -1.14
N ASN A 246 -3.77 -12.46 -0.37
CA ASN A 246 -5.01 -13.20 -0.50
C ASN A 246 -6.17 -12.48 0.19
N VAL A 247 -6.64 -11.39 -0.43
CA VAL A 247 -7.76 -10.56 0.10
C VAL A 247 -9.05 -11.37 0.28
N ALA A 248 -9.27 -12.40 -0.53
CA ALA A 248 -10.42 -13.29 -0.38
C ALA A 248 -10.32 -14.12 0.91
N LEU A 249 -9.14 -14.61 1.26
CA LEU A 249 -8.89 -15.32 2.52
C LEU A 249 -9.02 -14.37 3.72
N TYR A 250 -8.47 -13.16 3.62
CA TYR A 250 -8.72 -12.13 4.62
C TYR A 250 -10.23 -11.90 4.82
N GLY A 251 -10.99 -11.75 3.73
CA GLY A 251 -12.44 -11.56 3.80
C GLY A 251 -13.18 -12.71 4.50
N LYS A 252 -12.73 -13.96 4.33
CA LYS A 252 -13.29 -15.12 5.06
C LYS A 252 -12.99 -15.05 6.56
N LEU A 253 -11.73 -14.79 6.94
CA LEU A 253 -11.34 -14.65 8.34
C LEU A 253 -12.08 -13.48 8.99
N ALA A 254 -12.07 -12.31 8.34
CA ALA A 254 -12.74 -11.10 8.79
C ALA A 254 -14.26 -11.30 8.93
N GLY A 255 -14.88 -12.12 8.08
CA GLY A 255 -16.30 -12.48 8.20
C GLY A 255 -16.65 -13.27 9.46
N ASN A 256 -15.66 -13.88 10.13
CA ASN A 256 -15.82 -14.64 11.38
C ASN A 256 -15.46 -13.81 12.63
N VAL A 257 -15.13 -12.53 12.44
CA VAL A 257 -14.76 -11.59 13.50
C VAL A 257 -15.91 -10.62 13.74
N ASP A 258 -16.33 -10.51 15.00
CA ASP A 258 -17.23 -9.45 15.45
C ASP A 258 -16.40 -8.18 15.70
N PHE A 259 -16.28 -7.33 14.67
CA PHE A 259 -15.47 -6.11 14.75
C PHE A 259 -16.07 -5.05 15.67
N ASP A 260 -17.38 -5.06 15.94
CA ASP A 260 -18.01 -4.12 16.87
C ASP A 260 -17.54 -4.33 18.32
N ALA A 261 -17.11 -5.57 18.65
CA ALA A 261 -16.52 -5.93 19.93
C ALA A 261 -14.99 -5.66 20.01
N MET A 262 -14.36 -5.25 18.91
CA MET A 262 -12.91 -5.04 18.85
C MET A 262 -12.57 -3.55 18.98
N SER A 263 -11.45 -3.25 19.63
CA SER A 263 -10.90 -1.89 19.76
C SER A 263 -9.68 -1.65 18.87
N LEU A 264 -9.10 -2.70 18.31
CA LEU A 264 -7.87 -2.66 17.53
C LEU A 264 -7.83 -3.84 16.55
N ALA A 265 -7.28 -3.59 15.35
CA ALA A 265 -6.81 -4.64 14.46
C ALA A 265 -5.27 -4.64 14.41
N VAL A 266 -4.64 -5.80 14.47
CA VAL A 266 -3.19 -5.96 14.36
C VAL A 266 -2.87 -6.63 13.03
N TYR A 267 -2.11 -5.95 12.19
CA TYR A 267 -1.62 -6.47 10.92
C TYR A 267 -0.18 -6.92 11.15
N LEU A 268 -0.05 -8.20 11.49
CA LEU A 268 1.13 -8.82 12.08
C LEU A 268 2.07 -9.43 11.02
N GLY A 269 2.41 -8.64 10.00
CA GLY A 269 3.36 -9.00 8.94
C GLY A 269 2.86 -9.99 7.88
N ASP A 270 3.57 -10.01 6.76
CA ASP A 270 3.34 -10.85 5.57
C ASP A 270 1.94 -10.71 4.98
N PHE A 271 1.47 -9.47 4.86
CA PHE A 271 0.27 -9.13 4.09
C PHE A 271 0.55 -9.09 2.59
N LEU A 272 1.80 -8.88 2.22
CA LEU A 272 2.31 -8.86 0.86
C LEU A 272 3.25 -10.05 0.64
N ASN A 273 3.27 -10.61 -0.58
CA ASN A 273 4.28 -11.61 -0.96
C ASN A 273 5.67 -10.98 -1.14
N HIS A 274 5.70 -9.70 -1.47
CA HIS A 274 6.84 -8.81 -1.63
C HIS A 274 6.24 -7.44 -1.98
N VAL A 275 7.03 -6.38 -1.88
CA VAL A 275 6.59 -5.02 -2.16
C VAL A 275 7.11 -4.59 -3.52
N ASP A 276 6.24 -4.46 -4.51
CA ASP A 276 6.61 -3.90 -5.83
C ASP A 276 5.89 -2.57 -6.11
N SER A 277 4.62 -2.45 -5.73
CA SER A 277 3.80 -1.31 -6.14
C SER A 277 2.91 -0.76 -5.02
N PRO A 278 2.62 0.56 -5.06
CA PRO A 278 1.65 1.17 -4.16
C PRO A 278 0.25 0.53 -4.23
N GLU A 279 -0.12 0.01 -5.40
CA GLU A 279 -1.43 -0.61 -5.63
C GLU A 279 -1.57 -1.95 -4.88
N GLN A 280 -0.49 -2.71 -4.68
CA GLN A 280 -0.49 -3.87 -3.79
C GLN A 280 -0.74 -3.46 -2.33
N ALA A 281 0.04 -2.48 -1.83
CA ALA A 281 -0.15 -1.97 -0.47
C ALA A 281 -1.55 -1.39 -0.26
N ARG A 282 -2.12 -0.75 -1.28
CA ARG A 282 -3.49 -0.21 -1.22
C ARG A 282 -4.50 -1.33 -1.03
N ARG A 283 -4.40 -2.40 -1.82
CA ARG A 283 -5.38 -3.49 -1.82
C ARG A 283 -5.25 -4.38 -0.60
N SER A 284 -4.01 -4.68 -0.21
CA SER A 284 -3.71 -5.74 0.77
C SER A 284 -3.37 -5.19 2.16
N ILE A 285 -3.24 -3.87 2.35
CA ILE A 285 -2.97 -3.28 3.67
C ILE A 285 -4.00 -2.17 3.94
N VAL A 286 -3.97 -1.07 3.18
CA VAL A 286 -4.80 0.11 3.48
C VAL A 286 -6.29 -0.17 3.26
N GLY A 287 -6.64 -0.86 2.19
CA GLY A 287 -8.02 -1.10 1.76
C GLY A 287 -8.72 -2.29 2.41
N LEU A 288 -8.06 -3.02 3.31
CA LEU A 288 -8.69 -4.11 4.06
C LEU A 288 -9.73 -3.55 5.03
N ALA A 289 -10.94 -4.10 5.01
CA ALA A 289 -12.07 -3.60 5.79
C ALA A 289 -12.19 -4.31 7.15
N THR A 290 -12.56 -3.56 8.19
CA THR A 290 -12.85 -4.06 9.54
C THR A 290 -14.37 -4.14 9.76
N GLY A 291 -15.05 -4.88 8.89
CA GLY A 291 -16.52 -4.95 8.89
C GLY A 291 -17.16 -3.61 8.55
N SER A 292 -18.16 -3.20 9.33
CA SER A 292 -18.84 -1.90 9.16
C SER A 292 -18.25 -0.76 9.99
N VAL A 293 -17.29 -1.06 10.88
CA VAL A 293 -16.64 -0.11 11.77
C VAL A 293 -15.23 0.23 11.30
N ALA A 294 -14.73 1.39 11.73
CA ALA A 294 -13.33 1.74 11.57
C ALA A 294 -12.57 1.38 12.85
N LEU A 295 -11.54 0.55 12.73
CA LEU A 295 -10.61 0.28 13.82
C LEU A 295 -9.25 0.93 13.55
N PRO A 296 -8.55 1.43 14.59
CA PRO A 296 -7.12 1.69 14.49
C PRO A 296 -6.40 0.36 14.16
N ARG A 297 -5.24 0.48 13.49
CA ARG A 297 -4.44 -0.65 13.03
C ARG A 297 -3.03 -0.57 13.57
N ALA A 298 -2.58 -1.57 14.31
CA ALA A 298 -1.16 -1.74 14.58
C ALA A 298 -0.53 -2.53 13.43
N PHE A 299 0.33 -1.90 12.65
CA PHE A 299 1.08 -2.58 11.58
C PHE A 299 2.43 -3.07 12.12
N VAL A 300 2.77 -4.32 11.82
CA VAL A 300 4.09 -4.94 12.07
C VAL A 300 4.60 -5.42 10.73
N ARG A 301 5.86 -5.12 10.42
CA ARG A 301 6.50 -5.53 9.17
C ARG A 301 6.88 -7.01 9.26
N GLY A 302 6.52 -7.80 8.25
CA GLY A 302 7.03 -9.15 8.06
C GLY A 302 8.26 -9.19 7.15
N ASN A 303 8.86 -10.37 7.02
CA ASN A 303 10.03 -10.55 6.15
C ASN A 303 9.66 -10.33 4.68
N HIS A 304 8.43 -10.67 4.25
CA HIS A 304 8.04 -10.41 2.87
C HIS A 304 7.87 -8.92 2.57
N GLU A 305 7.55 -8.07 3.54
CA GLU A 305 7.54 -6.61 3.36
C GLU A 305 8.94 -5.98 3.29
N ALA A 306 10.01 -6.73 3.57
CA ALA A 306 11.40 -6.30 3.36
C ALA A 306 11.91 -6.60 1.94
N ARG A 307 11.14 -7.36 1.14
CA ARG A 307 11.51 -7.86 -0.19
C ARG A 307 10.81 -7.08 -1.30
N GLY A 308 11.38 -7.09 -2.49
CA GLY A 308 10.84 -6.41 -3.67
C GLY A 308 11.35 -4.98 -3.87
N GLU A 309 11.14 -4.45 -5.08
CA GLU A 309 11.67 -3.14 -5.50
C GLU A 309 11.09 -1.98 -4.67
N GLY A 310 9.80 -2.09 -4.32
CA GLY A 310 9.05 -1.11 -3.56
C GLY A 310 9.27 -1.18 -2.04
N ALA A 311 10.04 -2.13 -1.50
CA ALA A 311 10.19 -2.31 -0.05
C ALA A 311 10.76 -1.06 0.65
N ARG A 312 11.63 -0.30 -0.03
CA ARG A 312 12.18 0.97 0.48
C ARG A 312 11.17 2.12 0.46
N SER A 313 10.09 1.98 -0.31
CA SER A 313 9.02 2.98 -0.41
C SER A 313 7.84 2.69 0.51
N LEU A 314 7.70 1.46 1.04
CA LEU A 314 6.56 1.07 1.88
C LEU A 314 6.32 2.03 3.05
N ALA A 315 7.39 2.46 3.72
CA ALA A 315 7.29 3.39 4.85
C ALA A 315 6.55 4.67 4.48
N SER A 316 6.87 5.25 3.31
CA SER A 316 6.22 6.47 2.80
C SER A 316 4.73 6.31 2.48
N TRP A 317 4.23 5.07 2.41
CA TRP A 317 2.84 4.77 2.10
C TRP A 317 1.98 4.57 3.35
N ILE A 318 2.55 4.07 4.44
CA ILE A 318 1.78 3.65 5.63
C ILE A 318 2.24 4.30 6.95
N LEU A 319 3.50 4.73 7.04
CA LEU A 319 4.08 5.35 8.23
C LEU A 319 4.03 6.89 8.12
N PRO A 320 4.09 7.62 9.25
CA PRO A 320 4.38 9.05 9.22
C PRO A 320 5.81 9.31 8.71
N ALA A 321 6.13 10.55 8.34
CA ALA A 321 7.42 10.90 7.72
C ALA A 321 8.65 10.45 8.54
N ASP A 322 8.60 10.60 9.87
CA ASP A 322 9.65 10.18 10.81
C ASP A 322 9.31 8.86 11.52
N GLY A 323 8.43 8.06 10.93
CA GLY A 323 7.96 6.80 11.50
C GLY A 323 8.94 5.66 11.34
N GLU A 324 9.04 4.83 12.38
CA GLU A 324 9.81 3.58 12.38
C GLU A 324 8.85 2.37 12.35
N TYR A 325 9.32 1.23 11.86
CA TYR A 325 8.52 -0.02 11.88
C TYR A 325 8.43 -0.67 13.27
N TYR A 326 9.27 -0.22 14.22
CA TYR A 326 9.17 -0.57 15.63
C TYR A 326 8.67 0.63 16.45
N TYR A 327 7.69 0.40 17.32
CA TYR A 327 7.06 1.43 18.11
C TYR A 327 6.32 0.83 19.30
N SER A 328 5.83 1.69 20.18
CA SER A 328 5.06 1.29 21.36
C SER A 328 3.86 2.21 21.57
N PHE A 329 2.81 1.66 22.18
CA PHE A 329 1.60 2.41 22.52
C PHE A 329 0.89 1.79 23.72
N THR A 330 0.10 2.59 24.41
CA THR A 330 -0.79 2.13 25.50
C THR A 330 -2.23 2.12 24.98
N LEU A 331 -2.96 1.05 25.28
CA LEU A 331 -4.38 0.91 24.97
C LEU A 331 -5.08 0.29 26.17
N GLY A 332 -5.99 1.03 26.80
CA GLY A 332 -6.59 0.63 28.08
C GLY A 332 -5.52 0.35 29.14
N ASP A 333 -5.58 -0.82 29.76
CA ASP A 333 -4.63 -1.27 30.78
C ASP A 333 -3.38 -1.99 30.22
N ALA A 334 -3.24 -2.08 28.89
CA ALA A 334 -2.14 -2.80 28.25
C ALA A 334 -1.10 -1.87 27.60
N PHE A 335 0.16 -2.28 27.68
CA PHE A 335 1.26 -1.68 26.94
C PHE A 335 1.72 -2.63 25.83
N PHE A 336 1.75 -2.10 24.60
CA PHE A 336 2.13 -2.83 23.41
C PHE A 336 3.52 -2.42 22.93
N ILE A 337 4.31 -3.42 22.52
CA ILE A 337 5.59 -3.24 21.86
C ILE A 337 5.51 -3.92 20.50
N ALA A 338 5.50 -3.15 19.41
CA ALA A 338 5.65 -3.66 18.05
C ALA A 338 7.14 -3.72 17.71
N LEU A 339 7.65 -4.92 17.46
CA LEU A 339 9.02 -5.18 17.02
C LEU A 339 9.03 -5.45 15.52
N ASP A 340 10.03 -4.91 14.85
CA ASP A 340 10.36 -5.27 13.48
C ASP A 340 11.47 -6.31 13.53
N THR A 341 11.09 -7.57 13.31
CA THR A 341 12.00 -8.72 13.36
C THR A 341 12.84 -8.87 12.08
N GLY A 342 12.56 -8.05 11.08
CA GLY A 342 13.28 -8.04 9.83
C GLY A 342 13.09 -9.32 9.02
N GLU A 343 14.20 -9.92 8.61
CA GLU A 343 14.24 -10.97 7.61
C GLU A 343 14.50 -12.35 8.22
N ASP A 344 13.98 -13.41 7.57
CA ASP A 344 14.16 -14.81 7.96
C ASP A 344 15.48 -15.43 7.45
N LYS A 345 16.36 -14.59 6.88
CA LYS A 345 17.67 -14.95 6.34
C LYS A 345 18.72 -13.95 6.83
N PRO A 346 19.97 -14.41 7.04
CA PRO A 346 21.06 -13.54 7.47
C PRO A 346 21.35 -12.46 6.42
N ASP A 347 21.90 -11.32 6.84
CA ASP A 347 22.18 -10.17 5.97
C ASP A 347 23.14 -10.55 4.82
N GLY A 348 24.05 -11.49 5.08
CA GLY A 348 25.00 -12.02 4.10
C GLY A 348 24.41 -12.96 3.05
N SER A 349 23.10 -13.24 3.09
CA SER A 349 22.43 -14.10 2.12
C SER A 349 22.48 -13.51 0.72
N ALA A 350 22.89 -14.32 -0.26
CA ALA A 350 22.96 -13.93 -1.67
C ALA A 350 21.61 -13.45 -2.24
N ALA A 351 20.50 -13.87 -1.63
CA ALA A 351 19.15 -13.47 -2.03
C ALA A 351 18.92 -11.94 -1.99
N TYR A 352 19.67 -11.20 -1.16
CA TYR A 352 19.51 -9.75 -1.01
C TYR A 352 20.57 -8.93 -1.73
N GLY A 353 21.60 -9.56 -2.31
CA GLY A 353 22.65 -8.86 -3.04
C GLY A 353 23.35 -7.74 -2.25
N GLY A 354 23.40 -7.84 -0.91
CA GLY A 354 23.98 -6.82 -0.03
C GLY A 354 23.11 -5.58 0.21
N LEU A 355 21.80 -5.65 -0.07
CA LEU A 355 20.86 -4.52 0.07
C LEU A 355 20.18 -4.42 1.45
N VAL A 356 20.53 -5.28 2.39
CA VAL A 356 19.96 -5.31 3.75
C VAL A 356 21.07 -5.13 4.80
N ASP A 357 20.71 -4.51 5.93
CA ASP A 357 21.56 -4.31 7.11
C ASP A 357 20.69 -4.38 8.37
N PHE A 358 20.00 -5.52 8.54
CA PHE A 358 19.17 -5.76 9.72
C PHE A 358 20.01 -5.85 10.98
N GLY A 359 21.28 -6.26 10.90
CA GLY A 359 22.18 -6.28 12.04
C GLY A 359 22.37 -4.89 12.67
N ALA A 360 22.68 -3.85 11.89
CA ALA A 360 22.80 -2.49 12.44
C ALA A 360 21.44 -1.92 12.87
N TYR A 361 20.39 -2.23 12.13
CA TYR A 361 19.03 -1.82 12.44
C TYR A 361 18.52 -2.39 13.77
N HIS A 362 18.64 -3.69 14.00
CA HIS A 362 18.22 -4.36 15.23
C HIS A 362 19.06 -3.93 16.44
N ARG A 363 20.33 -3.54 16.27
CA ARG A 363 21.10 -2.92 17.37
C ARG A 363 20.51 -1.58 17.82
N ARG A 364 20.05 -0.73 16.87
CA ARG A 364 19.34 0.51 17.22
C ARG A 364 17.99 0.22 17.88
N GLN A 365 17.24 -0.72 17.31
CA GLN A 365 15.97 -1.16 17.87
C GLN A 365 16.14 -1.76 19.28
N ALA A 366 17.24 -2.47 19.58
CA ALA A 366 17.51 -3.02 20.91
C ALA A 366 17.75 -1.93 21.96
N ILE A 367 18.43 -0.83 21.59
CA ILE A 367 18.59 0.34 22.48
C ILE A 367 17.22 0.93 22.80
N TRP A 368 16.40 1.17 21.76
CA TRP A 368 15.04 1.66 21.93
C TRP A 368 14.18 0.70 22.79
N LEU A 369 14.28 -0.61 22.56
CA LEU A 369 13.53 -1.63 23.30
C LEU A 369 13.93 -1.61 24.78
N ALA A 370 15.22 -1.52 25.10
CA ALA A 370 15.69 -1.40 26.47
C ALA A 370 15.10 -0.16 27.17
N GLU A 371 15.01 0.98 26.47
CA GLU A 371 14.34 2.17 26.99
C GLU A 371 12.85 1.95 27.23
N ARG A 372 12.14 1.27 26.31
CA ARG A 372 10.71 0.97 26.48
C ARG A 372 10.45 0.01 27.64
N LEU A 373 11.26 -1.04 27.80
CA LEU A 373 11.19 -1.97 28.94
C LEU A 373 11.48 -1.27 30.28
N ALA A 374 12.20 -0.13 30.25
CA ALA A 374 12.46 0.73 31.40
C ALA A 374 11.51 1.95 31.48
N SER A 375 10.49 2.04 30.65
CA SER A 375 9.54 3.16 30.66
C SER A 375 8.56 3.07 31.82
N ARG A 376 7.91 4.19 32.16
CA ARG A 376 6.87 4.18 33.19
C ARG A 376 5.63 3.46 32.68
N GLU A 377 5.28 3.69 31.43
CA GLU A 377 4.15 3.10 30.73
C GLU A 377 4.21 1.57 30.76
N TYR A 378 5.38 0.99 30.51
CA TYR A 378 5.61 -0.46 30.61
C TYR A 378 5.49 -0.98 32.05
N ARG A 379 6.04 -0.27 33.03
CA ARG A 379 5.98 -0.69 34.45
C ARG A 379 4.58 -0.58 35.03
N ASP A 380 3.84 0.48 34.68
CA ASP A 380 2.53 0.77 35.22
C ASP A 380 1.42 -0.04 34.52
N ALA A 381 1.69 -0.63 33.34
CA ALA A 381 0.75 -1.46 32.62
C ALA A 381 0.37 -2.73 33.40
N LYS A 382 -0.89 -3.14 33.29
CA LYS A 382 -1.38 -4.39 33.86
C LYS A 382 -1.15 -5.58 32.93
N ALA A 383 -1.09 -5.34 31.62
CA ALA A 383 -0.75 -6.34 30.61
C ALA A 383 0.36 -5.82 29.67
N ARG A 384 1.33 -6.66 29.34
CA ARG A 384 2.45 -6.35 28.42
C ARG A 384 2.41 -7.30 27.24
N ILE A 385 2.15 -6.74 26.06
CA ILE A 385 1.96 -7.51 24.82
C ILE A 385 3.05 -7.11 23.82
N VAL A 386 3.78 -8.10 23.32
CA VAL A 386 4.77 -7.90 22.25
C VAL A 386 4.18 -8.43 20.94
N LEU A 387 4.29 -7.64 19.89
CA LEU A 387 3.90 -7.98 18.53
C LEU A 387 5.18 -8.14 17.72
N ALA A 388 5.43 -9.32 17.17
CA ALA A 388 6.64 -9.61 16.42
C ALA A 388 6.33 -10.63 15.32
N HIS A 389 6.57 -10.30 14.05
CA HIS A 389 6.16 -11.18 12.96
C HIS A 389 6.86 -12.55 13.03
N ILE A 390 8.20 -12.58 13.04
CA ILE A 390 8.97 -13.82 13.22
C ILE A 390 9.00 -14.15 14.72
N PRO A 391 8.53 -15.34 15.15
CA PRO A 391 8.45 -15.65 16.58
C PRO A 391 9.85 -15.93 17.18
N PRO A 392 10.05 -15.62 18.48
CA PRO A 392 11.31 -15.92 19.18
C PRO A 392 11.57 -17.42 19.42
N THR A 393 10.63 -18.28 18.99
CA THR A 393 10.75 -19.75 18.98
C THR A 393 11.49 -20.28 17.76
N GLU A 394 11.58 -19.50 16.69
CA GLU A 394 12.41 -19.84 15.54
C GLU A 394 13.89 -19.77 15.94
N GLU A 395 14.73 -20.50 15.21
CA GLU A 395 16.18 -20.43 15.40
C GLU A 395 16.65 -19.00 15.12
N PRO A 396 17.19 -18.29 16.12
CA PRO A 396 17.43 -16.86 15.98
C PRO A 396 18.63 -16.60 15.07
N LEU A 397 18.43 -15.72 14.09
CA LEU A 397 19.54 -15.12 13.36
C LEU A 397 20.36 -14.21 14.28
N ALA A 398 21.66 -14.11 14.01
CA ALA A 398 22.57 -13.27 14.80
C ALA A 398 22.14 -11.79 14.80
N GLU A 399 21.52 -11.34 13.71
CA GLU A 399 21.04 -9.97 13.52
C GLU A 399 19.91 -9.61 14.49
N VAL A 400 18.96 -10.52 14.75
CA VAL A 400 17.77 -10.26 15.59
C VAL A 400 17.99 -10.63 17.07
N GLU A 401 19.02 -11.42 17.37
CA GLU A 401 19.33 -11.88 18.72
C GLU A 401 19.39 -10.77 19.79
N PRO A 402 19.89 -9.54 19.54
CA PRO A 402 19.85 -8.48 20.55
C PRO A 402 18.45 -8.16 21.10
N LEU A 403 17.40 -8.31 20.28
CA LEU A 403 16.01 -8.11 20.71
C LEU A 403 15.56 -9.28 21.60
N TRP A 404 15.80 -10.51 21.14
CA TRP A 404 15.44 -11.72 21.87
C TRP A 404 16.19 -11.86 23.20
N TYR A 405 17.45 -11.47 23.23
CA TYR A 405 18.24 -11.38 24.46
C TYR A 405 17.55 -10.53 25.53
N LEU A 406 16.98 -9.38 25.14
CA LEU A 406 16.27 -8.49 26.07
C LEU A 406 14.94 -9.11 26.52
N LEU A 407 14.14 -9.64 25.59
CA LEU A 407 12.84 -10.22 25.92
C LEU A 407 12.96 -11.47 26.80
N ARG A 408 13.91 -12.38 26.52
CA ARG A 408 14.13 -13.62 27.28
C ARG A 408 14.51 -13.38 28.76
N ARG A 409 14.80 -12.13 29.15
CA ARG A 409 15.07 -11.71 30.53
C ARG A 409 13.86 -11.09 31.25
N ARG A 410 12.71 -11.08 30.59
CA ARG A 410 11.46 -10.58 31.13
C ARG A 410 10.57 -11.74 31.51
N ASP A 411 10.19 -11.81 32.77
CA ASP A 411 9.20 -12.75 33.31
C ASP A 411 7.83 -12.11 33.52
N ASP A 412 7.69 -10.86 33.06
CA ASP A 412 6.50 -10.01 33.17
C ASP A 412 5.84 -9.73 31.81
N ILE A 413 6.28 -10.36 30.72
CA ILE A 413 5.58 -10.30 29.42
C ILE A 413 4.41 -11.29 29.44
N ASP A 414 3.21 -10.81 29.16
CA ASP A 414 1.98 -11.62 29.23
C ASP A 414 1.67 -12.34 27.93
N LEU A 415 2.12 -11.80 26.79
CA LEU A 415 1.89 -12.39 25.46
C LEU A 415 2.92 -11.89 24.45
N VAL A 416 3.51 -12.82 23.69
CA VAL A 416 4.13 -12.52 22.39
C VAL A 416 3.22 -13.07 21.30
N LEU A 417 2.78 -12.20 20.39
CA LEU A 417 1.95 -12.56 19.25
C LEU A 417 2.78 -12.50 17.97
N SER A 418 2.73 -13.57 17.17
CA SER A 418 3.55 -13.75 15.97
C SER A 418 2.80 -14.36 14.78
N GLY A 419 3.45 -14.38 13.62
CA GLY A 419 3.02 -15.05 12.39
C GLY A 419 4.12 -15.96 11.86
N HIS A 420 4.43 -15.85 10.57
CA HIS A 420 5.59 -16.41 9.87
C HIS A 420 5.59 -17.95 9.69
N THR A 421 5.26 -18.70 10.73
CA THR A 421 5.36 -20.17 10.72
C THR A 421 4.26 -20.85 9.91
N HIS A 422 3.25 -20.09 9.45
CA HIS A 422 2.05 -20.59 8.77
C HIS A 422 1.36 -21.73 9.53
N GLU A 423 1.39 -21.65 10.86
CA GLU A 423 0.80 -22.62 11.76
C GLU A 423 0.21 -21.87 12.96
N ALA A 424 -1.12 -21.95 13.10
CA ALA A 424 -1.81 -21.38 14.24
C ALA A 424 -1.58 -22.25 15.48
N ALA A 425 -0.93 -21.69 16.50
CA ALA A 425 -0.62 -22.43 17.72
C ALA A 425 -0.52 -21.51 18.93
N ILE A 426 -1.00 -22.00 20.08
CA ILE A 426 -0.74 -21.40 21.39
C ILE A 426 0.36 -22.22 22.05
N ARG A 427 1.53 -21.61 22.25
CA ARG A 427 2.68 -22.28 22.87
C ARG A 427 2.98 -21.64 24.22
N LEU A 428 2.93 -22.45 25.27
CA LEU A 428 3.16 -22.01 26.64
C LEU A 428 4.66 -21.93 26.96
N PRO A 429 5.05 -21.26 28.06
CA PRO A 429 6.43 -21.31 28.57
C PRO A 429 6.99 -22.73 28.72
N SER A 430 6.14 -23.68 29.14
CA SER A 430 6.52 -25.11 29.25
C SER A 430 6.88 -25.76 27.93
N ASP A 431 6.33 -25.26 26.82
CA ASP A 431 6.47 -25.86 25.50
C ASP A 431 7.68 -25.29 24.76
N THR A 432 8.01 -24.03 25.03
CA THR A 432 9.04 -23.25 24.33
C THR A 432 10.33 -23.06 25.13
N GLY A 433 10.27 -23.16 26.46
CA GLY A 433 11.36 -22.77 27.36
C GLY A 433 11.56 -21.25 27.48
N LEU A 434 10.70 -20.44 26.86
CA LEU A 434 10.70 -18.98 26.98
C LEU A 434 9.91 -18.56 28.24
N PRO A 435 10.20 -17.39 28.85
CA PRO A 435 9.53 -16.97 30.09
C PRO A 435 8.09 -16.47 29.90
N PHE A 436 7.59 -16.44 28.67
CA PHE A 436 6.29 -15.91 28.26
C PHE A 436 5.62 -16.84 27.24
N PRO A 437 4.27 -16.81 27.11
CA PRO A 437 3.57 -17.53 26.06
C PRO A 437 3.79 -16.88 24.69
N VAL A 438 3.87 -17.72 23.65
CA VAL A 438 3.96 -17.30 22.24
C VAL A 438 2.76 -17.85 21.49
N VAL A 439 1.98 -16.95 20.89
CA VAL A 439 0.85 -17.33 20.04
C VAL A 439 1.18 -16.97 18.60
N CYS A 440 1.15 -17.97 17.72
CA CYS A 440 1.31 -17.76 16.28
C CYS A 440 -0.06 -17.81 15.60
N SER A 441 -0.27 -16.90 14.65
CA SER A 441 -1.37 -16.90 13.70
C SER A 441 -0.86 -17.12 12.26
N GLY A 442 -1.79 -17.09 11.31
CA GLY A 442 -1.44 -16.92 9.90
C GLY A 442 -1.22 -18.19 9.11
N GLY A 443 -1.31 -18.02 7.79
CA GLY A 443 -1.13 -19.04 6.77
C GLY A 443 -1.80 -18.59 5.47
N GLY A 444 -1.10 -18.75 4.34
CA GLY A 444 -1.59 -18.27 3.04
C GLY A 444 -2.70 -19.11 2.39
N SER A 445 -3.17 -20.18 3.06
CA SER A 445 -4.18 -21.11 2.54
C SER A 445 -5.35 -21.26 3.52
N ALA A 446 -6.47 -21.82 3.05
CA ALA A 446 -7.64 -22.05 3.92
C ALA A 446 -7.36 -23.02 5.08
N ASP A 447 -6.37 -23.91 4.93
CA ASP A 447 -6.05 -24.95 5.92
C ASP A 447 -5.11 -24.44 7.01
N THR A 448 -4.25 -23.47 6.69
CA THR A 448 -3.25 -22.93 7.61
C THR A 448 -3.63 -21.57 8.18
N ALA A 449 -4.46 -20.80 7.46
CA ALA A 449 -4.87 -19.47 7.90
C ALA A 449 -5.58 -19.48 9.25
N ALA A 450 -5.20 -18.52 10.09
CA ALA A 450 -5.97 -18.17 11.25
C ALA A 450 -5.79 -16.69 11.60
N ALA A 451 -6.86 -16.09 12.11
CA ALA A 451 -6.81 -14.86 12.88
C ALA A 451 -6.76 -15.20 14.37
N VAL A 452 -6.30 -14.26 15.19
CA VAL A 452 -6.28 -14.46 16.65
C VAL A 452 -7.01 -13.31 17.33
N ALA A 453 -8.07 -13.63 18.07
CA ALA A 453 -8.74 -12.67 18.93
C ALA A 453 -8.12 -12.71 20.34
N VAL A 454 -7.83 -11.55 20.89
CA VAL A 454 -7.24 -11.38 22.22
C VAL A 454 -8.14 -10.48 23.04
N THR A 455 -8.38 -10.82 24.30
CA THR A 455 -9.13 -10.01 25.26
C THR A 455 -8.25 -9.70 26.46
N VAL A 456 -8.20 -8.43 26.84
CA VAL A 456 -7.48 -7.95 28.02
C VAL A 456 -8.51 -7.48 29.05
N ASP A 457 -8.42 -8.01 30.27
CA ASP A 457 -9.28 -7.64 31.40
C ASP A 457 -8.49 -7.66 32.71
N GLY A 458 -8.29 -6.48 33.32
CA GLY A 458 -7.65 -6.38 34.63
C GLY A 458 -6.23 -6.95 34.75
N GLY A 459 -5.50 -7.07 33.63
CA GLY A 459 -4.19 -7.72 33.54
C GLY A 459 -4.22 -9.16 33.02
N SER A 460 -5.41 -9.76 32.94
CA SER A 460 -5.61 -11.05 32.30
C SER A 460 -5.69 -10.92 30.78
N VAL A 461 -5.01 -11.82 30.07
CA VAL A 461 -4.96 -11.87 28.60
C VAL A 461 -5.52 -13.20 28.13
N SER A 462 -6.69 -13.20 27.53
CA SER A 462 -7.33 -14.38 26.95
C SER A 462 -7.17 -14.39 25.43
N VAL A 463 -6.88 -15.55 24.84
CA VAL A 463 -6.63 -15.68 23.40
C VAL A 463 -7.52 -16.74 22.79
N ALA A 464 -8.02 -16.52 21.57
CA ALA A 464 -8.77 -17.50 20.78
C ALA A 464 -8.33 -17.48 19.31
N ILE A 465 -8.11 -18.66 18.73
CA ILE A 465 -7.76 -18.83 17.31
C ILE A 465 -9.06 -18.91 16.50
N ILE A 466 -9.17 -18.12 15.43
CA ILE A 466 -10.33 -18.07 14.53
C ILE A 466 -9.89 -18.55 13.15
N ARG A 467 -10.55 -19.59 12.63
CA ARG A 467 -10.26 -20.15 11.31
C ARG A 467 -11.22 -19.68 10.21
N PRO A 468 -10.87 -19.88 8.93
CA PRO A 468 -11.74 -19.50 7.81
C PRO A 468 -13.10 -20.19 7.79
N ASP A 469 -13.22 -21.39 8.36
CA ASP A 469 -14.47 -22.13 8.49
C ASP A 469 -15.37 -21.66 9.65
N GLY A 470 -14.91 -20.67 10.41
CA GLY A 470 -15.60 -20.11 11.57
C GLY A 470 -15.37 -20.88 12.87
N SER A 471 -14.63 -21.99 12.83
CA SER A 471 -14.23 -22.69 14.05
C SER A 471 -13.35 -21.78 14.91
N ARG A 472 -13.58 -21.86 16.23
CA ARG A 472 -12.77 -21.19 17.24
C ARG A 472 -12.07 -22.25 18.07
N GLU A 473 -10.75 -22.22 18.06
CA GLU A 473 -9.93 -23.14 18.85
C GLU A 473 -9.34 -22.48 20.08
N ALA A 474 -9.15 -23.32 21.10
CA ALA A 474 -8.36 -23.15 22.31
C ALA A 474 -8.38 -21.74 22.93
N SER A 475 -9.11 -21.57 24.03
CA SER A 475 -8.98 -20.39 24.88
C SER A 475 -7.93 -20.63 25.96
N SER A 476 -6.82 -19.90 25.89
CA SER A 476 -5.84 -19.82 26.98
C SER A 476 -5.90 -18.46 27.64
N VAL A 477 -5.71 -18.43 28.96
CA VAL A 477 -5.69 -17.22 29.77
C VAL A 477 -4.31 -17.07 30.38
N PHE A 478 -3.68 -15.92 30.14
CA PHE A 478 -2.38 -15.51 30.66
C PHE A 478 -2.56 -14.32 31.61
N GLY A 479 -1.52 -13.96 32.35
CA GLY A 479 -1.50 -12.74 33.17
C GLY A 479 -2.46 -12.80 34.38
N SER A 480 -1.92 -13.08 35.56
CA SER A 480 -2.62 -12.84 36.82
C SER A 480 -1.63 -12.65 37.98
N ARG A 481 -0.40 -12.23 37.68
CA ARG A 481 0.67 -12.11 38.67
C ARG A 481 0.56 -10.83 39.47
#